data_AF-A0A6A5AM18-F1
#
_entry.id   AF-A0A6A5AM18-F1
#
_cell.length_a   1.000
_cell.length_b   1.000
_cell.length_c   1.000
_cell.angle_alpha   90.00
_cell.angle_beta   90.00
_cell.angle_gamma   90.00
#
_symmetry.space_group_name_H-M   'P 1'
#
loop_
_entity.id
_entity.type
_entity.pdbx_description
1 polymer ?
#
loop_
_entity_poly.entity_id
_entity_poly.type
_entity_poly.pdbx_seq_one_letter_code
_entity_poly.pdbx_strand_id
1 'polypeptide(L)'
;FLRAPLTGVLTEVPGIGPAAAKNLAKGDDPADQITNTFQLMGKFMLLKRNEDDTNEPIDCRTHCDAFWHWLKSKGISSYRSGIVMAIAEKMNTMIPGVYDACDFN
;
A
#
# COMPACT_ATOMS: atom_id res chain seq x y z
N PHE A 1 10.85 9.50 4.28
CA PHE A 1 9.73 8.92 3.52
C PHE A 1 8.56 9.90 3.35
N LEU A 2 7.83 10.28 4.42
CA LEU A 2 6.58 11.06 4.32
C LEU A 2 6.71 12.36 3.51
N ARG A 3 7.72 13.18 3.80
CA ARG A 3 7.95 14.48 3.12
C ARG A 3 8.94 14.44 1.97
N ALA A 4 9.55 13.29 1.71
CA ALA A 4 10.53 13.12 0.63
C ALA A 4 9.83 12.67 -0.66
N PRO A 5 10.32 13.06 -1.84
CA PRO A 5 9.88 12.43 -3.09
C PRO A 5 10.21 10.93 -3.07
N LEU A 6 9.35 10.13 -3.70
CA LEU A 6 9.60 8.69 -3.86
C LEU A 6 10.60 8.48 -4.99
N THR A 7 11.57 7.59 -4.78
CA THR A 7 12.54 7.24 -5.83
C THR A 7 12.25 5.89 -6.47
N GLY A 8 11.19 5.21 -6.01
CA GLY A 8 10.83 3.85 -6.46
C GLY A 8 11.64 2.75 -5.77
N VAL A 9 12.46 3.08 -4.78
CA VAL A 9 13.28 2.09 -4.06
C VAL A 9 12.52 1.60 -2.83
N LEU A 10 12.13 0.32 -2.81
CA LEU A 10 11.30 -0.25 -1.72
C LEU A 10 11.87 -0.05 -0.31
N THR A 11 13.20 -0.03 -0.16
CA THR A 11 13.85 0.16 1.14
C THR A 11 13.78 1.59 1.67
N GLU A 12 13.21 2.53 0.91
CA GLU A 12 12.87 3.88 1.40
C GLU A 12 11.65 3.87 2.33
N VAL A 13 10.83 2.81 2.28
CA VAL A 13 9.67 2.61 3.14
C VAL A 13 10.14 2.09 4.51
N PRO A 14 9.81 2.80 5.61
CA PRO A 14 10.13 2.33 6.96
C PRO A 14 9.62 0.91 7.22
N GLY A 15 10.51 0.03 7.70
CA GLY A 15 10.19 -1.37 7.97
C GLY A 15 10.43 -2.33 6.79
N ILE A 16 10.73 -1.83 5.59
CA ILE A 16 11.09 -2.66 4.44
C ILE A 16 12.62 -2.73 4.31
N GLY A 17 13.19 -3.85 4.75
CA GLY A 17 14.58 -4.19 4.47
C GLY A 17 14.76 -5.06 3.21
N PRO A 18 16.00 -5.41 2.83
CA PRO A 18 16.30 -6.22 1.64
C PRO A 18 15.56 -7.56 1.61
N ALA A 19 15.40 -8.22 2.76
CA ALA A 19 14.66 -9.49 2.84
C ALA A 19 13.16 -9.32 2.55
N ALA A 20 12.54 -8.25 3.08
CA ALA A 20 11.15 -7.93 2.79
C ALA A 20 10.96 -7.56 1.32
N ALA A 21 11.86 -6.75 0.74
CA ALA A 21 11.85 -6.42 -0.68
C ALA A 21 11.98 -7.68 -1.57
N LYS A 22 12.86 -8.63 -1.21
CA LYS A 22 12.97 -9.92 -1.91
C LYS A 22 11.68 -10.74 -1.83
N ASN A 23 10.97 -10.70 -0.71
CA ASN A 23 9.69 -11.40 -0.56
C ASN A 23 8.57 -10.74 -1.37
N LEU A 24 8.54 -9.41 -1.40
CA LEU A 24 7.59 -8.63 -2.20
C LEU A 24 7.70 -8.92 -3.71
N ALA A 25 8.92 -9.13 -4.21
CA ALA A 25 9.18 -9.45 -5.61
C ALA A 25 8.83 -10.90 -6.04
N LYS A 26 8.47 -11.79 -5.09
CA LYS A 26 8.08 -13.17 -5.40
C LYS A 26 6.61 -13.27 -5.78
N GLY A 27 6.24 -14.31 -6.54
CA GLY A 27 4.87 -14.64 -6.89
C GLY A 27 4.82 -15.19 -8.32
N ASP A 28 3.83 -16.03 -8.62
CA ASP A 28 3.66 -16.61 -9.95
C ASP A 28 2.95 -15.65 -10.92
N ASP A 29 2.10 -14.77 -10.37
CA ASP A 29 1.45 -13.69 -11.11
C ASP A 29 2.33 -12.43 -11.10
N PRO A 30 2.79 -11.94 -12.28
CA PRO A 30 3.52 -10.69 -12.39
C PRO A 30 2.80 -9.47 -11.79
N ALA A 31 1.45 -9.46 -11.78
CA ALA A 31 0.66 -8.38 -11.19
C ALA A 31 0.77 -8.33 -9.66
N ASP A 32 1.19 -9.42 -9.01
CA ASP A 32 1.37 -9.52 -7.57
C ASP A 32 2.85 -9.39 -7.13
N GLN A 33 3.77 -9.25 -8.09
CA GLN A 33 5.18 -8.98 -7.84
C GLN A 33 5.43 -7.49 -7.64
N ILE A 34 5.93 -7.12 -6.47
CA ILE A 34 6.21 -5.73 -6.11
C ILE A 34 7.73 -5.52 -6.08
N THR A 35 8.21 -4.69 -6.99
CA THR A 35 9.65 -4.40 -7.21
C THR A 35 10.02 -2.95 -6.96
N ASN A 36 9.03 -2.05 -6.88
CA ASN A 36 9.23 -0.63 -6.60
C ASN A 36 8.13 -0.06 -5.68
N THR A 37 8.41 1.09 -5.09
CA THR A 37 7.50 1.74 -4.12
C THR A 37 6.15 2.14 -4.72
N PHE A 38 6.11 2.51 -6.01
CA PHE A 38 4.85 2.89 -6.68
C PHE A 38 3.91 1.70 -6.82
N GLN A 39 4.44 0.53 -7.17
CA GLN A 39 3.68 -0.72 -7.22
C GLN A 39 3.12 -1.09 -5.84
N LEU A 40 3.91 -0.91 -4.78
CA LEU A 40 3.45 -1.17 -3.41
C LEU A 40 2.28 -0.26 -3.02
N MET A 41 2.33 1.02 -3.39
CA MET A 41 1.24 1.97 -3.19
C MET A 41 0.01 1.62 -4.01
N GLY A 42 0.19 1.24 -5.27
CA GLY A 42 -0.89 0.74 -6.12
C GLY A 42 -1.57 -0.47 -5.51
N LYS A 43 -0.79 -1.42 -4.96
CA LYS A 43 -1.33 -2.59 -4.26
C LYS A 43 -2.11 -2.19 -3.02
N PHE A 44 -1.60 -1.24 -2.22
CA PHE A 44 -2.34 -0.70 -1.08
C PHE A 44 -3.69 -0.14 -1.55
N MET A 45 -3.73 0.74 -2.54
CA MET A 45 -4.99 1.31 -3.06
C MET A 45 -5.97 0.27 -3.60
N LEU A 46 -5.47 -0.75 -4.32
CA LEU A 46 -6.31 -1.83 -4.88
C LEU A 46 -7.09 -2.60 -3.80
N LEU A 47 -6.55 -2.67 -2.59
CA LEU A 47 -7.21 -3.34 -1.46
C LEU A 47 -8.32 -2.48 -0.81
N LYS A 48 -8.48 -1.21 -1.21
CA LYS A 48 -9.57 -0.34 -0.75
C LYS A 48 -10.85 -0.55 -1.58
N ARG A 49 -11.26 -1.81 -1.72
CA ARG A 49 -12.46 -2.21 -2.46
C ARG A 49 -13.44 -2.92 -1.54
N ASN A 50 -14.73 -2.64 -1.69
CA ASN A 50 -15.76 -3.48 -1.13
C ASN A 50 -15.98 -4.69 -2.06
N GLU A 51 -16.23 -5.85 -1.46
CA GLU A 51 -16.61 -7.07 -2.19
C GLU A 51 -18.11 -7.05 -2.53
N ASP A 52 -18.88 -6.12 -1.95
CA ASP A 52 -20.29 -5.92 -2.20
C ASP A 52 -20.52 -5.06 -3.46
N ASP A 53 -21.63 -5.30 -4.19
CA ASP A 53 -22.03 -4.59 -5.42
C ASP A 53 -22.32 -3.08 -5.22
N THR A 54 -22.11 -2.53 -4.01
CA THR A 54 -22.34 -1.10 -3.72
C THR A 54 -21.26 -0.20 -4.30
N ASN A 55 -20.12 -0.76 -4.73
CA ASN A 55 -18.98 -0.04 -5.31
C ASN A 55 -18.40 1.05 -4.38
N GLU A 56 -18.77 1.04 -3.10
CA GLU A 56 -18.26 1.95 -2.08
C GLU A 56 -16.90 1.44 -1.56
N PRO A 57 -15.92 2.30 -1.26
CA PRO A 57 -14.65 1.87 -0.68
C PRO A 57 -14.83 1.46 0.79
N ILE A 58 -14.18 0.36 1.21
CA ILE A 58 -14.14 -0.07 2.62
C ILE A 58 -13.51 0.99 3.53
N ASP A 59 -13.86 0.94 4.82
CA ASP A 59 -13.34 1.87 5.81
C ASP A 59 -11.82 1.73 6.00
N CYS A 60 -11.19 2.79 6.52
CA CYS A 60 -9.74 2.89 6.64
C CYS A 60 -9.12 1.77 7.50
N ARG A 61 -9.81 1.32 8.56
CA ARG A 61 -9.29 0.30 9.45
C ARG A 61 -9.29 -1.06 8.74
N THR A 62 -10.42 -1.43 8.13
CA THR A 62 -10.53 -2.67 7.35
C THR A 62 -9.55 -2.68 6.18
N HIS A 63 -9.35 -1.54 5.53
CA HIS A 63 -8.35 -1.38 4.46
C HIS A 63 -6.91 -1.62 4.95
N CYS A 64 -6.54 -1.01 6.08
CA CYS A 64 -5.23 -1.20 6.69
C CYS A 64 -5.00 -2.66 7.12
N ASP A 65 -6.01 -3.31 7.70
CA ASP A 65 -5.96 -4.71 8.10
C ASP A 65 -5.81 -5.63 6.87
N ALA A 66 -6.55 -5.38 5.79
CA ALA A 66 -6.41 -6.12 4.53
C ALA A 66 -4.98 -6.04 3.97
N PHE A 67 -4.36 -4.85 3.98
CA PHE A 67 -2.98 -4.71 3.56
C PHE A 67 -2.00 -5.42 4.50
N TRP A 68 -2.23 -5.37 5.81
CA TRP A 68 -1.42 -6.11 6.79
C TRP A 68 -1.46 -7.63 6.55
N HIS A 69 -2.64 -8.17 6.26
CA HIS A 69 -2.84 -9.59 5.93
C HIS A 69 -2.19 -9.95 4.60
N TRP A 70 -2.24 -9.07 3.60
CA TRP A 70 -1.51 -9.28 2.36
C TRP A 70 0.02 -9.28 2.59
N LEU A 71 0.58 -8.37 3.39
CA LEU A 71 2.01 -8.42 3.75
C LEU A 71 2.37 -9.74 4.44
N LYS A 72 1.46 -10.27 5.28
CA LYS A 72 1.62 -11.60 5.90
C LYS A 72 1.67 -12.70 4.84
N SER A 73 0.79 -12.68 3.85
CA SER A 73 0.74 -13.71 2.80
C SER A 73 1.98 -13.67 1.90
N LYS A 74 2.61 -12.50 1.70
CA LYS A 74 3.94 -12.38 1.07
C LYS A 74 5.09 -12.91 1.92
N GLY A 75 4.82 -13.36 3.15
CA GLY A 75 5.84 -13.90 4.06
C GLY A 75 6.63 -12.82 4.81
N ILE A 76 6.09 -11.61 4.97
CA ILE A 76 6.69 -10.58 5.82
C ILE A 76 6.23 -10.83 7.25
N SER A 77 7.14 -11.26 8.12
CA SER A 77 6.82 -11.63 9.50
C SER A 77 6.81 -10.44 10.47
N SER A 78 7.73 -9.50 10.28
CA SER A 78 8.01 -8.39 11.22
C SER A 78 7.65 -7.02 10.64
N TYR A 79 7.49 -6.01 11.49
CA TYR A 79 7.29 -4.58 11.14
C TYR A 79 6.09 -4.24 10.25
N ARG A 80 5.20 -5.20 9.97
CA ARG A 80 4.01 -4.99 9.12
C ARG A 80 3.16 -3.79 9.52
N SER A 81 2.86 -3.62 10.80
CA SER A 81 2.07 -2.48 11.27
C SER A 81 2.79 -1.14 11.01
N GLY A 82 4.12 -1.11 11.15
CA GLY A 82 4.93 0.07 10.80
C GLY A 82 4.90 0.39 9.31
N ILE A 83 4.97 -0.65 8.46
CA ILE A 83 4.86 -0.51 7.00
C ILE A 83 3.47 0.02 6.62
N VAL A 84 2.40 -0.57 7.17
CA VAL A 84 1.02 -0.15 6.92
C VAL A 84 0.83 1.32 7.29
N MET A 85 1.24 1.73 8.49
CA MET A 85 1.15 3.13 8.92
C MET A 85 1.93 4.07 8.00
N ALA A 86 3.19 3.72 7.69
CA ALA A 86 4.02 4.57 6.83
C ALA A 86 3.41 4.77 5.44
N ILE A 87 2.88 3.70 4.84
CA ILE A 87 2.20 3.76 3.54
C ILE A 87 0.90 4.55 3.65
N ALA A 88 0.05 4.27 4.65
CA ALA A 88 -1.22 4.96 4.84
C ALA A 88 -1.02 6.48 5.03
N GLU A 89 -0.08 6.88 5.89
CA GLU A 89 0.27 8.30 6.10
C GLU A 89 0.81 8.92 4.81
N LYS A 90 1.71 8.24 4.10
CA LYS A 90 2.26 8.74 2.84
C LYS A 90 1.16 8.95 1.81
N MET A 91 0.24 8.00 1.66
CA MET A 91 -0.89 8.10 0.74
C MET A 91 -1.83 9.24 1.13
N ASN A 92 -2.11 9.42 2.42
CA ASN A 92 -2.90 10.55 2.91
C ASN A 92 -2.24 11.91 2.62
N THR A 93 -0.89 11.98 2.64
CA THR A 93 -0.18 13.21 2.25
C THR A 93 -0.09 13.42 0.74
N MET A 94 0.00 12.34 -0.05
CA MET A 94 0.16 12.43 -1.50
C MET A 94 -1.16 12.70 -2.21
N ILE A 95 -2.24 12.16 -1.67
CA ILE A 95 -3.57 12.27 -2.24
C ILE A 95 -4.53 12.63 -1.10
N PRO A 96 -4.43 13.87 -0.57
CA PRO A 96 -5.37 14.32 0.45
C PRO A 96 -6.77 14.40 -0.17
N GLY A 97 -7.73 13.68 0.40
CA GLY A 97 -9.14 13.81 0.02
C GLY A 97 -9.55 13.26 -1.36
N VAL A 98 -8.81 12.29 -1.93
CA VAL A 98 -9.00 11.60 -3.25
C VAL A 98 -10.47 11.40 -3.75
N TYR A 99 -11.29 12.34 -4.18
CA TYR A 99 -11.20 13.74 -4.60
C TYR A 99 -12.51 14.42 -4.15
N ASP A 100 -12.56 15.76 -4.04
CA ASP A 100 -13.71 16.59 -4.45
C ASP A 100 -13.31 18.07 -4.46
N ALA A 101 -13.82 18.85 -5.39
CA ALA A 101 -13.81 20.30 -5.27
C ALA A 101 -15.13 20.98 -5.74
N CYS A 102 -16.26 20.25 -5.77
CA CYS A 102 -17.42 20.44 -6.67
C CYS A 102 -17.09 20.11 -8.14
N ASP A 103 -15.87 19.62 -8.36
CA ASP A 103 -15.18 19.61 -9.61
C ASP A 103 -15.26 18.21 -10.21
N PHE A 104 -15.58 18.12 -11.48
CA PHE A 104 -14.88 18.94 -12.46
C PHE A 104 -15.84 19.95 -13.14
N ASN A 105 -16.93 20.29 -12.41
CA ASN A 105 -18.28 20.80 -12.75
C ASN A 105 -19.30 19.72 -13.12
#